data_AF-A0A835V496-F1
#
_entry.id   AF-A0A835V496-F1
#
_cell.length_a   1.000
_cell.length_b   1.000
_cell.length_c   1.000
_cell.angle_alpha   90.00
_cell.angle_beta   90.00
_cell.angle_gamma   90.00
#
_symmetry.space_group_name_H-M   'P 1'
#
loop_
_entity.id
_entity.type
_entity.pdbx_description
1 polymer ?
#
loop_
_entity_poly.entity_id
_entity_poly.type
_entity_poly.pdbx_seq_one_letter_code
_entity_poly.pdbx_strand_id
1 'polypeptide(L)'
;MASASLHSLHLPHLHHRHRRHLQFPPTTTPSSSPSIIALNLSSSIVTPATASPTFDALAGHLAAANFRQADEETRGLLIALAGDAAQKRGYIFFSEVQFLADEDLRTIDELWRRHSGGRFGYGVQRRLWEKADRDFSRFFVRVGWMRRLETEVEQYTYRSFPGEFIWELGDNTPEGHLPLTNALRGTQLLESILTHPAFEPEAMAEAGEEGCNKDTGRNQALSTGNLFKADYSF
;
A
#
# COMPACT_ATOMS: atom_id res chain seq x y z
N MET A 1 42.09 40.41 -17.20
CA MET A 1 43.15 40.72 -16.22
C MET A 1 42.50 41.26 -14.97
N ALA A 2 42.69 40.59 -13.83
CA ALA A 2 42.45 41.15 -12.49
C ALA A 2 43.18 40.28 -11.44
N SER A 3 44.35 40.73 -10.99
CA SER A 3 44.97 40.38 -9.69
C SER A 3 44.12 40.97 -8.55
N ALA A 4 44.17 40.60 -7.26
CA ALA A 4 44.75 39.49 -6.49
C ALA A 4 43.99 39.48 -5.11
N SER A 5 44.33 38.79 -4.01
CA SER A 5 45.52 38.02 -3.63
C SER A 5 45.21 36.99 -2.52
N LEU A 6 46.22 36.26 -2.08
CA LEU A 6 46.21 35.32 -0.94
C LEU A 6 46.32 36.06 0.41
N HIS A 7 45.87 35.41 1.49
CA HIS A 7 46.60 35.30 2.77
C HIS A 7 46.21 34.00 3.49
N SER A 8 47.11 33.47 4.31
CA SER A 8 47.05 32.09 4.82
C SER A 8 47.54 31.99 6.27
N LEU A 9 46.97 31.06 7.04
CA LEU A 9 47.48 30.44 8.28
C LEU A 9 47.88 31.33 9.48
N HIS A 10 47.19 31.16 10.61
CA HIS A 10 47.85 30.60 11.80
C HIS A 10 46.87 30.05 12.86
N LEU A 11 47.21 28.88 13.42
CA LEU A 11 46.81 28.39 14.75
C LEU A 11 48.13 28.08 15.48
N PRO A 12 48.21 28.21 16.82
CA PRO A 12 48.24 26.97 17.61
C PRO A 12 47.59 27.08 19.01
N HIS A 13 47.68 25.97 19.75
CA HIS A 13 46.91 25.63 20.94
C HIS A 13 47.85 25.40 22.16
N LEU A 14 47.25 25.34 23.36
CA LEU A 14 47.81 24.94 24.67
C LEU A 14 48.76 25.91 25.42
N HIS A 15 48.33 26.29 26.62
CA HIS A 15 49.17 26.25 27.82
C HIS A 15 48.38 25.70 29.01
N HIS A 16 49.09 25.38 30.08
CA HIS A 16 48.74 24.36 31.08
C HIS A 16 48.92 24.91 32.51
N ARG A 17 47.96 24.67 33.44
CA ARG A 17 48.25 24.27 34.85
C ARG A 17 47.04 24.12 35.80
N HIS A 18 47.20 23.12 36.68
CA HIS A 18 46.72 22.93 38.06
C HIS A 18 45.78 23.96 38.75
N ARG A 19 44.84 23.44 39.56
CA ARG A 19 45.00 23.35 41.04
C ARG A 19 44.06 22.32 41.68
N ARG A 20 44.56 21.56 42.68
CA ARG A 20 43.73 20.76 43.60
C ARG A 20 43.19 21.66 44.71
N HIS A 21 41.96 21.42 45.18
CA HIS A 21 41.64 21.64 46.60
C HIS A 21 40.63 20.61 47.10
N LEU A 22 40.87 20.10 48.30
CA LEU A 22 40.01 19.20 49.05
C LEU A 22 39.12 20.03 49.97
N GLN A 23 37.86 19.62 50.18
CA GLN A 23 37.26 19.39 51.51
C GLN A 23 35.75 19.07 51.39
N PHE A 24 35.33 17.98 52.01
CA PHE A 24 33.93 17.65 52.31
C PHE A 24 33.73 17.67 53.84
N PRO A 25 32.72 18.36 54.38
CA PRO A 25 32.31 18.20 55.78
C PRO A 25 31.22 17.10 55.92
N PRO A 26 31.20 16.32 57.01
CA PRO A 26 30.20 15.27 57.23
C PRO A 26 28.95 15.74 58.01
N THR A 27 27.82 15.14 57.66
CA THR A 27 26.68 14.73 58.51
C THR A 27 26.07 15.71 59.53
N THR A 28 24.84 16.14 59.26
CA THR A 28 23.80 16.24 60.31
C THR A 28 22.42 15.88 59.75
N THR A 29 21.80 14.82 60.28
CA THR A 29 20.36 14.53 60.09
C THR A 29 19.52 15.31 61.09
N PRO A 30 18.24 15.58 60.77
CA PRO A 30 17.24 15.03 61.67
C PRO A 30 16.11 14.29 60.96
N SER A 31 15.59 13.30 61.70
CA SER A 31 14.43 12.47 61.38
C SER A 31 13.19 13.28 60.97
N SER A 32 12.52 12.84 59.90
CA SER A 32 11.09 13.10 59.71
C SER A 32 10.45 11.90 58.98
N SER A 33 9.39 11.35 59.55
CA SER A 33 8.79 10.08 59.14
C SER A 33 7.95 10.23 57.85
N PRO A 34 8.15 9.38 56.82
CA PRO A 34 7.21 9.30 55.72
C PRO A 34 6.01 8.44 56.13
N SER A 35 4.81 9.04 56.19
CA SER A 35 3.56 8.29 56.27
C SER A 35 3.32 7.59 54.94
N ILE A 36 3.53 6.27 54.88
CA ILE A 36 3.30 5.49 53.67
C ILE A 36 1.80 5.25 53.50
N ILE A 37 1.14 6.15 52.76
CA ILE A 37 -0.20 5.88 52.23
C ILE A 37 0.00 4.96 51.02
N ALA A 38 -0.17 3.66 51.24
CA ALA A 38 -0.23 2.67 50.17
C ALA A 38 -1.52 2.86 49.37
N LEU A 39 -1.51 3.78 48.40
CA LEU A 39 -2.52 3.84 47.37
C LEU A 39 -2.42 2.55 46.55
N ASN A 40 -3.40 1.68 46.73
CA ASN A 40 -3.54 0.42 45.99
C ASN A 40 -3.88 0.74 44.53
N LEU A 41 -2.84 1.05 43.75
CA LEU A 41 -2.96 1.23 42.31
C LEU A 41 -3.15 -0.17 41.71
N SER A 42 -4.42 -0.54 41.53
CA SER A 42 -4.82 -1.62 40.65
C SER A 42 -4.41 -1.27 39.23
N SER A 43 -3.13 -1.46 38.91
CA SER A 43 -2.60 -1.46 37.56
C SER A 43 -3.18 -2.66 36.85
N SER A 44 -4.41 -2.50 36.36
CA SER A 44 -4.83 -3.17 35.13
C SER A 44 -3.71 -2.92 34.14
N ILE A 45 -2.94 -3.96 33.84
CA ILE A 45 -2.04 -3.97 32.70
C ILE A 45 -2.97 -3.94 31.49
N VAL A 46 -3.39 -2.73 31.11
CA VAL A 46 -3.96 -2.47 29.81
C VAL A 46 -2.78 -2.65 28.86
N THR A 47 -2.58 -3.88 28.43
CA THR A 47 -1.95 -4.14 27.14
C THR A 47 -2.57 -3.15 26.17
N PRO A 48 -1.80 -2.29 25.49
CA PRO A 48 -2.35 -1.50 24.41
C PRO A 48 -2.86 -2.51 23.40
N ALA A 49 -4.17 -2.72 23.38
CA ALA A 49 -4.80 -3.48 22.33
C ALA A 49 -4.46 -2.71 21.06
N THR A 50 -3.65 -3.31 20.18
CA THR A 50 -3.47 -2.83 18.82
C THR A 50 -4.87 -2.80 18.23
N ALA A 51 -5.48 -1.62 18.23
CA ALA A 51 -6.87 -1.47 17.84
C ALA A 51 -6.96 -1.86 16.38
N SER A 52 -7.69 -2.94 16.09
CA SER A 52 -7.95 -3.37 14.72
C SER A 52 -8.49 -2.18 13.94
N PRO A 53 -7.94 -1.86 12.76
CA PRO A 53 -8.38 -0.70 12.00
C PRO A 53 -9.86 -0.88 11.63
N THR A 54 -10.67 0.17 11.82
CA THR A 54 -12.10 0.14 11.53
C THR A 54 -12.39 0.65 10.13
N PHE A 55 -13.36 0.04 9.46
CA PHE A 55 -13.71 0.37 8.07
C PHE A 55 -14.72 1.52 7.94
N ASP A 56 -15.17 2.11 9.06
CA ASP A 56 -16.22 3.14 9.12
C ASP A 56 -15.85 4.40 8.33
N ALA A 57 -14.58 4.81 8.36
CA ALA A 57 -14.10 5.96 7.59
C ALA A 57 -14.20 5.72 6.07
N LEU A 58 -13.76 4.54 5.61
CA LEU A 58 -13.88 4.12 4.22
C LEU A 58 -15.35 4.05 3.78
N ALA A 59 -16.20 3.42 4.60
CA ALA A 59 -17.63 3.34 4.35
C ALA A 59 -18.29 4.73 4.27
N GLY A 60 -17.93 5.65 5.18
CA GLY A 60 -18.43 7.03 5.18
C GLY A 60 -18.00 7.83 3.95
N HIS A 61 -16.74 7.72 3.52
CA HIS A 61 -16.25 8.36 2.30
C HIS A 61 -16.95 7.81 1.04
N LEU A 62 -17.10 6.49 0.94
CA LEU A 62 -17.77 5.84 -0.19
C LEU A 62 -19.27 6.14 -0.24
N ALA A 63 -19.96 6.15 0.91
CA ALA A 63 -21.38 6.52 1.00
C ALA A 63 -21.63 7.98 0.58
N ALA A 64 -20.68 8.87 0.83
CA ALA A 64 -20.71 10.26 0.41
C ALA A 64 -20.15 10.51 -1.01
N ALA A 65 -19.87 9.45 -1.78
CA ALA A 65 -19.23 9.50 -3.10
C ALA A 65 -17.88 10.25 -3.15
N ASN A 66 -17.20 10.38 -2.01
CA ASN A 66 -15.89 11.01 -1.87
C ASN A 66 -14.78 10.01 -2.25
N PHE A 67 -14.78 9.55 -3.51
CA PHE A 67 -13.94 8.45 -3.96
C PHE A 67 -12.43 8.71 -3.82
N ARG A 68 -11.99 9.97 -3.87
CA ARG A 68 -10.59 10.33 -3.63
C ARG A 68 -10.16 10.10 -2.17
N GLN A 69 -11.00 10.50 -1.21
CA GLN A 69 -10.77 10.27 0.20
C GLN A 69 -10.88 8.77 0.52
N ALA A 70 -11.81 8.05 -0.11
CA ALA A 70 -11.91 6.60 -0.02
C ALA A 70 -10.63 5.89 -0.53
N ASP A 71 -9.97 6.40 -1.57
CA ASP A 71 -8.69 5.88 -2.08
C ASP A 71 -7.54 6.11 -1.09
N GLU A 72 -7.43 7.32 -0.55
CA GLU A 72 -6.45 7.65 0.49
C GLU A 72 -6.68 6.81 1.77
N GLU A 73 -7.92 6.60 2.19
CA GLU A 73 -8.30 5.76 3.33
C GLU A 73 -8.04 4.27 3.07
N THR A 74 -8.35 3.76 1.87
CA THR A 74 -8.05 2.36 1.48
C THR A 74 -6.54 2.09 1.58
N ARG A 75 -5.70 3.04 1.15
CA ARG A 75 -4.25 2.96 1.31
C ARG A 75 -3.84 2.98 2.78
N GLY A 76 -4.46 3.83 3.60
CA GLY A 76 -4.26 3.89 5.05
C GLY A 76 -4.57 2.56 5.74
N LEU A 77 -5.72 1.95 5.41
CA LEU A 77 -6.16 0.66 5.92
C LEU A 77 -5.19 -0.47 5.56
N LEU A 78 -4.77 -0.59 4.30
CA LEU A 78 -3.77 -1.60 3.88
C LEU A 78 -2.45 -1.46 4.64
N ILE A 79 -2.01 -0.22 4.91
CA ILE A 79 -0.81 0.07 5.70
C ILE A 79 -1.03 -0.29 7.20
N ALA A 80 -2.21 -0.01 7.75
CA ALA A 80 -2.54 -0.33 9.13
C ALA A 80 -2.63 -1.84 9.38
N LEU A 81 -3.31 -2.57 8.48
CA LEU A 81 -3.48 -4.02 8.51
C LEU A 81 -2.14 -4.78 8.35
N ALA A 82 -1.19 -4.24 7.58
CA ALA A 82 0.18 -4.77 7.50
C ALA A 82 1.03 -4.52 8.76
N GLY A 83 0.48 -3.84 9.77
CA GLY A 83 1.06 -3.70 11.11
C GLY A 83 2.08 -2.56 11.28
N ASP A 84 2.63 -2.45 12.49
CA ASP A 84 3.43 -1.30 12.95
C ASP A 84 4.63 -0.96 12.05
N ALA A 85 5.24 -1.96 11.41
CA ALA A 85 6.37 -1.77 10.51
C ALA A 85 5.95 -1.06 9.20
N ALA A 86 4.79 -1.40 8.66
CA ALA A 86 4.19 -0.75 7.50
C ALA A 86 3.70 0.67 7.87
N GLN A 87 3.02 0.82 9.00
CA GLN A 87 2.58 2.12 9.52
C GLN A 87 3.76 3.09 9.70
N LYS A 88 4.85 2.64 10.33
CA LYS A 88 6.06 3.44 10.55
C LYS A 88 6.79 3.84 9.26
N ARG A 89 6.70 3.03 8.19
CA ARG A 89 7.32 3.35 6.88
C ARG A 89 6.40 4.15 5.95
N GLY A 90 5.08 4.17 6.21
CA GLY A 90 4.07 4.86 5.40
C GLY A 90 3.73 4.17 4.07
N TYR A 91 4.04 2.89 3.93
CA TYR A 91 3.70 2.07 2.75
C TYR A 91 3.78 0.57 3.09
N ILE A 92 3.13 -0.25 2.27
CA ILE A 92 3.14 -1.72 2.35
C ILE A 92 4.08 -2.31 1.28
N PHE A 93 4.80 -3.37 1.60
CA PHE A 93 5.55 -4.21 0.66
C PHE A 93 4.69 -5.35 0.13
N PHE A 94 4.94 -5.80 -1.10
CA PHE A 94 4.22 -6.93 -1.70
C PHE A 94 4.28 -8.21 -0.84
N SER A 95 5.41 -8.46 -0.17
CA SER A 95 5.62 -9.58 0.74
C SER A 95 4.81 -9.51 2.05
N GLU A 96 4.25 -8.34 2.39
CA GLU A 96 3.40 -8.15 3.57
C GLU A 96 1.93 -8.46 3.25
N VAL A 97 1.54 -8.44 1.96
CA VAL A 97 0.15 -8.67 1.50
C VAL A 97 -0.36 -10.06 1.88
N GLN A 98 0.49 -11.09 1.84
CA GLN A 98 0.13 -12.48 2.21
C GLN A 98 -0.26 -12.68 3.68
N PHE A 99 -0.06 -11.67 4.53
CA PHE A 99 -0.41 -11.70 5.95
C PHE A 99 -1.66 -10.87 6.28
N LEU A 100 -2.26 -10.22 5.28
CA LEU A 100 -3.54 -9.53 5.42
C LEU A 100 -4.65 -10.59 5.55
N ALA A 101 -5.61 -10.39 6.44
CA ALA A 101 -6.71 -11.35 6.58
C ALA A 101 -7.65 -11.26 5.37
N ASP A 102 -8.14 -12.43 4.93
CA ASP A 102 -9.08 -12.52 3.81
C ASP A 102 -10.32 -11.62 3.99
N GLU A 103 -10.88 -11.62 5.21
CA GLU A 103 -12.11 -10.88 5.50
C GLU A 103 -11.91 -9.36 5.49
N ASP A 104 -10.72 -8.86 5.84
CA ASP A 104 -10.42 -7.42 5.78
C ASP A 104 -10.35 -6.95 4.32
N LEU A 105 -9.69 -7.73 3.46
CA LEU A 105 -9.60 -7.46 2.02
C LEU A 105 -10.96 -7.62 1.31
N ARG A 106 -11.76 -8.63 1.68
CA ARG A 106 -13.15 -8.77 1.20
C ARG A 106 -14.00 -7.58 1.65
N THR A 107 -13.89 -7.14 2.90
CA THR A 107 -14.63 -5.97 3.42
C THR A 107 -14.31 -4.71 2.62
N ILE A 108 -13.04 -4.46 2.31
CA ILE A 108 -12.61 -3.34 1.45
C ILE A 108 -13.23 -3.46 0.04
N ASP A 109 -13.13 -4.61 -0.62
CA ASP A 109 -13.69 -4.83 -1.96
C ASP A 109 -15.22 -4.69 -2.00
N GLU A 110 -15.91 -5.26 -1.00
CA GLU A 110 -17.36 -5.14 -0.85
C GLU A 110 -17.82 -3.69 -0.71
N LEU A 111 -17.15 -2.90 0.12
CA LEU A 111 -17.48 -1.48 0.28
C LEU A 111 -17.31 -0.74 -1.06
N TRP A 112 -16.18 -0.92 -1.74
CA TRP A 112 -15.94 -0.33 -3.05
C TRP A 112 -17.01 -0.73 -4.07
N ARG A 113 -17.38 -2.02 -4.14
CA ARG A 113 -18.41 -2.52 -5.06
C ARG A 113 -19.80 -2.00 -4.72
N ARG A 114 -20.19 -2.04 -3.43
CA ARG A 114 -21.51 -1.60 -2.93
C ARG A 114 -21.79 -0.14 -3.27
N HIS A 115 -20.79 0.73 -3.15
CA HIS A 115 -20.93 2.17 -3.39
C HIS A 115 -20.58 2.61 -4.83
N SER A 116 -20.16 1.71 -5.71
CA SER A 116 -19.87 1.99 -7.13
C SER A 116 -20.80 1.30 -8.12
N GLY A 117 -21.85 0.62 -7.65
CA GLY A 117 -22.69 -0.23 -8.49
C GLY A 117 -21.94 -1.44 -9.07
N GLY A 118 -20.92 -1.94 -8.35
CA GLY A 118 -20.08 -3.06 -8.77
C GLY A 118 -18.96 -2.71 -9.74
N ARG A 119 -18.69 -1.42 -9.99
CA ARG A 119 -17.71 -0.95 -11.00
C ARG A 119 -16.29 -0.78 -10.48
N PHE A 120 -16.10 -0.59 -9.18
CA PHE A 120 -14.80 -0.42 -8.51
C PHE A 120 -14.54 -1.55 -7.50
N GLY A 121 -13.28 -1.77 -7.14
CA GLY A 121 -12.84 -2.81 -6.20
C GLY A 121 -11.72 -3.69 -6.75
N TYR A 122 -10.95 -4.31 -5.86
CA TYR A 122 -9.83 -5.18 -6.22
C TYR A 122 -10.29 -6.47 -6.91
N GLY A 123 -11.45 -7.04 -6.54
CA GLY A 123 -12.04 -8.18 -7.25
C GLY A 123 -12.46 -7.84 -8.68
N VAL A 124 -12.93 -6.60 -8.90
CA VAL A 124 -13.23 -6.08 -10.25
C VAL A 124 -11.95 -5.92 -11.06
N GLN A 125 -10.90 -5.34 -10.48
CA GLN A 125 -9.59 -5.21 -11.11
C GLN A 125 -8.96 -6.56 -11.45
N ARG A 126 -8.99 -7.52 -10.51
CA ARG A 126 -8.52 -8.90 -10.73
C ARG A 126 -9.18 -9.51 -11.96
N ARG A 127 -10.52 -9.47 -12.03
CA ARG A 127 -11.28 -9.99 -13.18
C ARG A 127 -10.90 -9.31 -14.50
N LEU A 128 -10.58 -8.02 -14.49
CA LEU A 128 -10.17 -7.27 -15.70
C LEU A 128 -8.71 -7.56 -16.12
N TRP A 129 -7.84 -7.86 -15.16
CA TRP A 129 -6.45 -8.27 -15.34
C TRP A 129 -6.35 -9.72 -15.87
N GLU A 130 -7.16 -10.65 -15.36
CA GLU A 130 -7.29 -12.00 -15.91
C GLU A 130 -7.79 -11.95 -17.37
N LYS A 131 -8.82 -11.13 -17.66
CA LYS A 131 -9.28 -10.83 -19.04
C LYS A 131 -8.25 -10.08 -19.90
N ALA A 132 -7.10 -9.70 -19.35
CA ALA A 132 -5.99 -9.05 -20.06
C ALA A 132 -4.80 -10.00 -20.24
N ASP A 133 -4.99 -11.32 -20.04
CA ASP A 133 -3.94 -12.35 -20.04
C ASP A 133 -2.85 -12.08 -18.98
N ARG A 134 -3.24 -11.44 -17.86
CA ARG A 134 -2.36 -10.93 -16.80
C ARG A 134 -1.30 -9.90 -17.26
N ASP A 135 -1.46 -9.31 -18.45
CA ASP A 135 -0.63 -8.22 -18.94
C ASP A 135 -1.02 -6.88 -18.27
N PHE A 136 -0.10 -6.33 -17.47
CA PHE A 136 -0.33 -5.05 -16.79
C PHE A 136 -0.46 -3.86 -17.73
N SER A 137 0.17 -3.85 -18.90
CA SER A 137 0.07 -2.76 -19.87
C SER A 137 -1.36 -2.71 -20.46
N ARG A 138 -1.88 -3.86 -20.88
CA ARG A 138 -3.27 -4.01 -21.35
C ARG A 138 -4.27 -3.68 -20.25
N PHE A 139 -4.01 -4.13 -19.02
CA PHE A 139 -4.83 -3.83 -17.86
C PHE A 139 -4.86 -2.31 -17.56
N PHE A 140 -3.72 -1.63 -17.51
CA PHE A 140 -3.64 -0.19 -17.22
C PHE A 140 -4.33 0.68 -18.29
N VAL A 141 -4.33 0.27 -19.55
CA VAL A 141 -5.16 0.91 -20.59
C VAL A 141 -6.65 0.65 -20.32
N ARG A 142 -7.04 -0.58 -19.97
CA ARG A 142 -8.44 -0.98 -19.73
C ARG A 142 -9.07 -0.32 -18.51
N VAL A 143 -8.37 -0.23 -17.37
CA VAL A 143 -8.84 0.54 -16.19
C VAL A 143 -8.56 2.04 -16.33
N GLY A 144 -8.00 2.47 -17.47
CA GLY A 144 -7.74 3.87 -17.79
C GLY A 144 -6.75 4.57 -16.87
N TRP A 145 -5.77 3.87 -16.33
CA TRP A 145 -4.60 4.47 -15.64
C TRP A 145 -3.55 4.99 -16.61
N MET A 146 -3.59 4.52 -17.86
CA MET A 146 -2.88 5.11 -18.99
C MET A 146 -3.84 5.91 -19.88
N ARG A 147 -3.29 6.91 -20.58
CA ARG A 147 -3.96 7.60 -21.69
C ARG A 147 -3.14 7.48 -22.97
N ARG A 148 -3.82 7.38 -24.10
CA ARG A 148 -3.21 7.47 -25.43
C ARG A 148 -2.65 8.88 -25.64
N LEU A 149 -1.52 8.97 -26.33
CA LEU A 149 -0.96 10.22 -26.86
C LEU A 149 -1.53 10.49 -28.25
N GLU A 150 -1.80 11.76 -28.54
CA GLU A 150 -2.25 12.23 -29.85
C GLU A 150 -1.04 12.41 -30.78
N THR A 151 -0.45 11.27 -31.16
CA THR A 151 0.73 11.14 -32.00
C THR A 151 0.45 10.21 -33.18
N GLU A 152 1.19 10.35 -34.27
CA GLU A 152 1.08 9.49 -35.46
C GLU A 152 1.35 8.00 -35.14
N VAL A 153 2.19 7.74 -34.13
CA VAL A 153 2.44 6.41 -33.56
C VAL A 153 1.53 6.21 -32.35
N GLU A 154 0.95 5.01 -32.21
CA GLU A 154 0.18 4.65 -31.01
C GLU A 154 1.10 4.51 -29.80
N GLN A 155 1.10 5.54 -28.94
CA GLN A 155 1.84 5.56 -27.69
C GLN A 155 0.89 5.84 -26.52
N TYR A 156 1.21 5.25 -25.36
CA TYR A 156 0.48 5.47 -24.11
C TYR A 156 1.41 6.08 -23.06
N THR A 157 0.84 6.91 -22.18
CA THR A 157 1.52 7.45 -20.99
C THR A 157 0.66 7.25 -19.75
N TYR A 158 1.29 7.16 -18.58
CA TYR A 158 0.57 7.13 -17.30
C TYR A 158 -0.16 8.45 -17.04
N ARG A 159 -1.29 8.35 -16.34
CA ARG A 159 -1.98 9.52 -15.77
C ARG A 159 -1.24 10.04 -14.55
N SER A 160 -1.18 11.36 -14.46
CA SER A 160 -0.56 12.14 -13.38
C SER A 160 -1.49 12.16 -12.16
N PHE A 161 -1.04 11.58 -11.05
CA PHE A 161 -1.77 11.65 -9.79
C PHE A 161 -1.66 13.06 -9.16
N PRO A 162 -2.73 13.60 -8.54
CA PRO A 162 -4.11 13.10 -8.52
C PRO A 162 -4.97 13.61 -9.70
N GLY A 163 -4.47 14.60 -10.46
CA GLY A 163 -5.31 15.46 -11.32
C GLY A 163 -5.80 14.85 -12.63
N GLU A 164 -5.12 13.85 -13.21
CA GLU A 164 -5.58 13.19 -14.45
C GLU A 164 -6.47 11.96 -14.19
N PHE A 165 -6.68 11.56 -12.93
CA PHE A 165 -7.57 10.44 -12.54
C PHE A 165 -9.04 10.90 -12.39
N ILE A 166 -9.97 9.96 -12.54
CA ILE A 166 -11.41 10.23 -12.53
C ILE A 166 -11.97 9.83 -11.16
N TRP A 167 -12.35 10.83 -10.36
CA TRP A 167 -12.83 10.67 -8.98
C TRP A 167 -14.36 10.66 -8.84
N GLU A 168 -15.07 10.49 -9.96
CA GLU A 168 -16.53 10.53 -10.04
C GLU A 168 -17.08 9.23 -10.66
N LEU A 169 -18.28 8.83 -10.24
CA LEU A 169 -18.99 7.68 -10.80
C LEU A 169 -19.87 8.13 -11.99
N GLY A 170 -19.27 8.25 -13.17
CA GLY A 170 -19.96 8.61 -14.41
C GLY A 170 -19.87 7.51 -15.48
N ASP A 171 -20.59 7.67 -16.59
CA ASP A 171 -20.58 6.71 -17.70
C ASP A 171 -19.19 6.56 -18.34
N ASN A 172 -18.44 7.66 -18.38
CA ASN A 172 -17.08 7.72 -18.93
C ASN A 172 -16.00 7.15 -17.99
N THR A 173 -16.33 6.82 -16.74
CA THR A 173 -15.35 6.28 -15.77
C THR A 173 -15.07 4.80 -16.07
N PRO A 174 -13.81 4.37 -16.30
CA PRO A 174 -13.52 2.97 -16.60
C PRO A 174 -13.94 2.02 -15.47
N GLU A 175 -14.35 0.81 -15.83
CA GLU A 175 -14.52 -0.26 -14.85
C GLU A 175 -13.16 -0.62 -14.24
N GLY A 176 -13.10 -0.85 -12.93
CA GLY A 176 -11.87 -1.11 -12.19
C GLY A 176 -10.96 0.11 -11.99
N HIS A 177 -11.40 1.34 -12.33
CA HIS A 177 -10.54 2.54 -12.22
C HIS A 177 -10.02 2.77 -10.79
N LEU A 178 -10.80 2.43 -9.77
CA LEU A 178 -10.48 2.58 -8.35
C LEU A 178 -10.68 1.26 -7.58
N PRO A 179 -10.02 1.06 -6.42
CA PRO A 179 -8.98 1.90 -5.81
C PRO A 179 -7.65 1.87 -6.56
N LEU A 180 -6.80 2.88 -6.37
CA LEU A 180 -5.47 2.97 -6.99
C LEU A 180 -4.41 2.23 -6.16
N THR A 181 -3.56 1.48 -6.85
CA THR A 181 -2.31 0.94 -6.27
C THR A 181 -1.12 1.58 -6.94
N ASN A 182 -0.20 2.12 -6.16
CA ASN A 182 0.94 2.88 -6.69
C ASN A 182 1.97 1.96 -7.37
N ALA A 183 2.04 2.00 -8.69
CA ALA A 183 2.96 1.22 -9.51
C ALA A 183 4.34 1.87 -9.74
N LEU A 184 4.67 3.02 -9.12
CA LEU A 184 5.97 3.69 -9.24
C LEU A 184 7.16 2.83 -8.76
N ARG A 185 6.91 1.73 -8.04
CA ARG A 185 7.91 0.76 -7.57
C ARG A 185 7.76 -0.61 -8.25
N GLY A 186 7.15 -0.64 -9.44
CA GLY A 186 6.78 -1.86 -10.15
C GLY A 186 5.41 -2.40 -9.74
N THR A 187 5.00 -3.48 -10.38
CA THR A 187 3.64 -4.04 -10.31
C THR A 187 3.45 -5.08 -9.20
N GLN A 188 4.52 -5.54 -8.55
CA GLN A 188 4.50 -6.64 -7.57
C GLN A 188 3.49 -6.46 -6.43
N LEU A 189 3.31 -5.23 -5.94
CA LEU A 189 2.32 -4.94 -4.90
C LEU A 189 0.89 -5.16 -5.41
N LEU A 190 0.56 -4.61 -6.58
CA LEU A 190 -0.75 -4.82 -7.19
C LEU A 190 -0.95 -6.29 -7.54
N GLU A 191 0.04 -6.96 -8.12
CA GLU A 191 0.00 -8.40 -8.42
C GLU A 191 -0.28 -9.25 -7.18
N SER A 192 0.36 -8.94 -6.04
CA SER A 192 0.14 -9.67 -4.79
C SER A 192 -1.25 -9.40 -4.19
N ILE A 193 -1.81 -8.21 -4.39
CA ILE A 193 -3.20 -7.90 -4.00
C ILE A 193 -4.18 -8.64 -4.92
N LEU A 194 -4.00 -8.58 -6.25
CA LEU A 194 -4.91 -9.21 -7.21
C LEU A 194 -4.84 -10.74 -7.20
N THR A 195 -3.75 -11.34 -6.73
CA THR A 195 -3.63 -12.81 -6.54
C THR A 195 -3.99 -13.28 -5.13
N HIS A 196 -4.45 -12.40 -4.24
CA HIS A 196 -4.81 -12.77 -2.87
C HIS A 196 -6.04 -13.71 -2.81
N PRO A 197 -6.05 -14.75 -1.94
CA PRO A 197 -7.17 -15.69 -1.81
C PRO A 197 -8.53 -15.03 -1.52
N ALA A 198 -8.53 -13.90 -0.81
CA ALA A 198 -9.69 -13.02 -0.62
C ALA A 198 -10.53 -12.75 -1.90
N PHE A 199 -9.90 -12.74 -3.07
CA PHE A 199 -10.54 -12.42 -4.36
C PHE A 199 -10.62 -13.60 -5.34
N GLU A 200 -10.34 -14.83 -4.89
CA GLU A 200 -10.70 -16.01 -5.67
C GLU A 200 -12.23 -16.04 -5.86
N PRO A 201 -12.75 -16.44 -7.03
CA PRO A 201 -14.15 -16.83 -7.10
C PRO A 201 -14.34 -18.00 -6.13
N GLU A 202 -15.30 -17.89 -5.20
CA GLU A 202 -15.66 -19.04 -4.35
C GLU A 202 -15.97 -20.20 -5.28
N ALA A 203 -15.17 -21.27 -5.18
CA ALA A 203 -15.36 -22.47 -5.97
C ALA A 203 -16.72 -23.04 -5.58
N MET A 204 -17.72 -22.83 -6.44
CA MET A 204 -19.07 -23.35 -6.24
C MET A 204 -18.92 -24.85 -6.03
N ALA A 205 -19.21 -25.31 -4.81
CA ALA A 205 -19.15 -26.71 -4.46
C ALA A 205 -20.07 -27.47 -5.42
N GLU A 206 -19.48 -28.22 -6.35
CA GLU A 206 -20.24 -28.85 -7.43
C GLU A 206 -21.24 -29.86 -6.84
N ALA A 207 -22.51 -29.53 -6.94
CA ALA A 207 -23.58 -30.50 -6.84
C ALA A 207 -23.47 -31.43 -8.07
N GLY A 208 -22.91 -32.62 -7.85
CA GLY A 208 -22.54 -33.52 -8.94
C GLY A 208 -23.74 -34.20 -9.62
N GLU A 209 -24.04 -33.76 -10.83
CA GLU A 209 -24.86 -34.36 -11.89
C GLU A 209 -24.34 -33.75 -13.22
N GLU A 210 -24.06 -34.42 -14.33
CA GLU A 210 -24.20 -35.83 -14.75
C GLU A 210 -22.89 -36.28 -15.45
N GLY A 211 -22.71 -37.53 -15.90
CA GLY A 211 -23.24 -37.97 -17.19
C GLY A 211 -22.13 -38.15 -18.24
N CYS A 212 -21.74 -39.40 -18.51
CA CYS A 212 -20.68 -39.70 -19.48
C CYS A 212 -21.18 -39.66 -20.93
N ASN A 213 -20.49 -38.94 -21.82
CA ASN A 213 -20.17 -39.49 -23.14
C ASN A 213 -18.98 -38.83 -23.85
N LYS A 214 -18.28 -39.62 -24.65
CA LYS A 214 -17.17 -39.21 -25.52
C LYS A 214 -17.69 -38.82 -26.91
N ASP A 215 -17.01 -37.92 -27.62
CA ASP A 215 -16.37 -38.32 -28.88
C ASP A 215 -15.20 -37.40 -29.29
N THR A 216 -14.63 -37.66 -30.46
CA THR A 216 -13.22 -37.47 -30.81
C THR A 216 -13.09 -36.55 -32.02
N GLY A 217 -12.17 -35.57 -31.99
CA GLY A 217 -11.91 -34.69 -33.13
C GLY A 217 -10.49 -34.12 -33.12
N ARG A 218 -9.71 -34.38 -34.19
CA ARG A 218 -8.27 -34.09 -34.28
C ARG A 218 -7.97 -33.26 -35.52
N ASN A 219 -7.26 -32.13 -35.35
CA ASN A 219 -6.28 -31.50 -36.26
C ASN A 219 -5.78 -30.20 -35.59
N GLN A 220 -4.48 -29.99 -35.38
CA GLN A 220 -3.49 -29.47 -36.35
C GLN A 220 -3.94 -28.18 -37.06
N ALA A 221 -3.12 -27.15 -37.25
CA ALA A 221 -1.85 -26.69 -36.65
C ALA A 221 -1.50 -25.38 -37.39
N LEU A 222 -0.96 -24.33 -36.75
CA LEU A 222 -0.14 -23.32 -37.46
C LEU A 222 0.59 -22.40 -36.48
N SER A 223 1.77 -21.96 -36.90
CA SER A 223 2.76 -21.23 -36.11
C SER A 223 2.94 -19.82 -36.65
N THR A 224 2.95 -18.83 -35.76
CA THR A 224 3.86 -17.68 -35.90
C THR A 224 4.18 -17.14 -34.51
N GLY A 225 5.46 -17.12 -34.15
CA GLY A 225 5.90 -16.48 -32.93
C GLY A 225 6.05 -14.97 -33.12
N ASN A 226 5.99 -14.23 -32.01
CA ASN A 226 6.84 -13.06 -31.84
C ASN A 226 7.27 -12.96 -30.37
N LEU A 227 8.55 -13.22 -30.15
CA LEU A 227 9.20 -13.21 -28.83
C LEU A 227 9.52 -11.77 -28.44
N PHE A 228 8.59 -11.09 -27.77
CA PHE A 228 8.89 -9.80 -27.14
C PHE A 228 9.72 -10.00 -25.88
N LYS A 229 11.06 -9.95 -26.03
CA LYS A 229 11.96 -9.72 -24.91
C LYS A 229 11.85 -8.27 -24.47
N ALA A 230 11.47 -8.05 -23.22
CA ALA A 230 11.73 -6.80 -22.52
C ALA A 230 13.08 -6.92 -21.80
N ASP A 231 14.16 -6.49 -22.47
CA ASP A 231 15.47 -6.36 -21.82
C ASP A 231 15.45 -5.12 -20.89
N TYR A 232 15.22 -5.36 -19.60
CA TYR A 232 15.46 -4.38 -18.53
C TYR A 232 16.69 -4.80 -17.72
N SER A 233 17.81 -4.14 -17.99
CA SER A 233 19.05 -4.25 -17.21
C SER A 233 19.00 -3.32 -16.00
N PHE A 234 19.53 -3.78 -14.86
CA PHE A 234 19.85 -2.95 -13.69
C PHE A 234 21.13 -2.13 -13.92
#